data_AF-A0A544TI44-F1
#
_entry.id   AF-A0A544TI44-F1
#
_cell.length_a   1.000
_cell.length_b   1.000
_cell.length_c   1.000
_cell.angle_alpha   90.00
_cell.angle_beta   90.00
_cell.angle_gamma   90.00
#
_symmetry.space_group_name_H-M   'P 1'
#
loop_
_entity.id
_entity.type
_entity.pdbx_description
1 polymer ?
#
loop_
_entity_poly.entity_id
_entity_poly.type
_entity_poly.pdbx_seq_one_letter_code
_entity_poly.pdbx_strand_id
1 'polypeptide(L)'
;MFYDKFPQKTINNIIISLTIVVIILVILGINFNFYRGGYSIENESAEKITIVKKSFLQAEQFHFEITTENALKIALLKYNINQFVSLWFASLLVIPSFFLSLAFAYKKKLKKHFIVLLIFLIMILPLDFYVLINTLDQLEDGINFLKT
;
A
#
# COMPACT_ATOMS: atom_id res chain seq x y z
N MET A 1 15.48 -26.09 -27.67
CA MET A 1 16.54 -26.24 -26.65
C MET A 1 17.18 -24.86 -26.44
N PHE A 2 16.51 -23.96 -25.72
CA PHE A 2 17.00 -22.61 -25.42
C PHE A 2 16.66 -22.32 -23.95
N TYR A 3 17.43 -22.92 -23.04
CA TYR A 3 17.51 -22.43 -21.67
C TYR A 3 18.88 -21.78 -21.56
N ASP A 4 18.94 -20.52 -21.97
CA ASP A 4 20.13 -19.70 -21.77
C ASP A 4 20.53 -19.75 -20.29
N LYS A 5 21.82 -20.02 -20.10
CA LYS A 5 22.49 -20.09 -18.80
C LYS A 5 22.52 -18.69 -18.20
N PHE A 6 21.41 -18.23 -17.61
CA PHE A 6 21.51 -17.15 -16.64
C PHE A 6 22.42 -17.62 -15.51
N PRO A 7 23.53 -16.91 -15.21
CA PRO A 7 24.44 -17.33 -14.17
C PRO A 7 23.68 -17.37 -12.83
N GLN A 8 23.75 -18.48 -12.11
CA GLN A 8 23.07 -18.65 -10.82
C GLN A 8 23.44 -17.55 -9.82
N LYS A 9 24.66 -16.99 -9.95
CA LYS A 9 25.17 -15.84 -9.19
C LYS A 9 24.38 -14.56 -9.48
N THR A 10 23.99 -14.32 -10.73
CA THR A 10 23.16 -13.17 -11.14
C THR A 10 21.76 -13.25 -10.55
N ILE A 11 21.14 -14.44 -10.55
CA ILE A 11 19.80 -14.65 -9.95
C ILE A 11 19.83 -14.43 -8.43
N ASN A 12 20.87 -14.89 -7.74
CA ASN A 12 21.05 -14.61 -6.31
C ASN A 12 21.14 -13.11 -6.03
N ASN A 13 21.98 -12.40 -6.78
CA ASN A 13 22.14 -10.96 -6.62
C ASN A 13 20.82 -10.23 -6.86
N ILE A 14 20.01 -10.64 -7.84
CA ILE A 14 18.68 -10.07 -8.08
C ILE A 14 17.75 -10.28 -6.89
N ILE A 15 17.66 -11.51 -6.35
CA ILE A 15 16.80 -11.81 -5.19
C ILE A 15 17.22 -10.97 -3.97
N ILE A 16 18.52 -10.88 -3.71
CA ILE A 16 19.06 -10.10 -2.59
C ILE A 16 18.75 -8.62 -2.78
N SER A 17 19.05 -8.05 -3.95
CA SER A 17 18.75 -6.65 -4.26
C SER A 17 17.26 -6.35 -4.13
N LEU A 18 16.39 -7.23 -4.62
CA LEU A 18 14.93 -7.06 -4.56
C LEU A 18 14.45 -7.10 -3.10
N THR A 19 15.01 -7.98 -2.28
CA THR A 19 14.73 -8.03 -0.83
C THR A 19 15.17 -6.74 -0.13
N ILE A 20 16.36 -6.23 -0.43
CA ILE A 20 16.87 -4.97 0.13
C ILE A 20 15.97 -3.81 -0.26
N VAL A 21 15.56 -3.72 -1.53
CA VAL A 21 14.65 -2.67 -2.01
C VAL A 21 13.32 -2.72 -1.27
N VAL A 22 12.74 -3.90 -1.03
CA VAL A 22 11.49 -4.04 -0.27
C VAL A 22 11.65 -3.58 1.17
N ILE A 23 12.74 -3.99 1.84
CA ILE A 23 13.04 -3.56 3.21
C ILE A 23 13.17 -2.04 3.27
N ILE A 24 13.91 -1.44 2.33
CA ILE A 24 14.08 0.01 2.26
C ILE A 24 12.72 0.69 2.04
N LEU A 25 11.88 0.20 1.11
CA LEU A 25 10.56 0.78 0.84
C LEU A 25 9.63 0.69 2.05
N VAL A 26 9.67 -0.40 2.80
CA VAL A 26 8.89 -0.55 4.05
C VAL A 26 9.39 0.42 5.12
N ILE A 27 10.72 0.50 5.33
CA ILE A 27 11.33 1.44 6.29
C ILE A 27 10.98 2.89 5.91
N LEU A 28 11.07 3.23 4.62
CA LEU A 28 10.70 4.56 4.13
C LEU A 28 9.21 4.81 4.30
N GLY A 29 8.36 3.82 4.02
CA GLY A 29 6.92 3.89 4.24
C GLY A 29 6.55 4.19 5.68
N ILE A 30 7.16 3.49 6.64
CA ILE A 30 6.92 3.67 8.08
C ILE A 30 7.48 5.01 8.57
N ASN A 31 8.74 5.34 8.27
CA ASN A 31 9.42 6.50 8.85
C ASN A 31 9.02 7.83 8.19
N PHE A 32 8.79 7.83 6.89
CA PHE A 32 8.39 9.04 6.15
C PHE A 32 6.89 9.10 5.90
N ASN A 33 6.13 8.16 6.48
CA ASN A 33 4.69 8.13 6.38
C ASN A 33 4.25 8.16 4.89
N PHE A 34 5.03 7.45 4.06
CA PHE A 34 5.07 7.55 2.60
C PHE A 34 4.06 6.58 1.99
N TYR A 35 2.78 6.89 2.12
CA TYR A 35 1.71 6.27 1.37
C TYR A 35 1.13 7.32 0.42
N ARG A 36 1.46 7.17 -0.85
CA ARG A 36 1.19 8.19 -1.88
C ARG A 36 -0.31 8.20 -2.20
N GLY A 37 -0.91 9.39 -2.19
CA GLY A 37 -2.32 9.60 -2.56
C GLY A 37 -3.33 9.40 -1.43
N GLY A 38 -2.89 8.98 -0.24
CA GLY A 38 -3.77 8.80 0.92
C GLY A 38 -3.86 10.00 1.85
N TYR A 39 -4.56 9.82 2.98
CA TYR A 39 -4.78 10.83 4.00
C TYR A 39 -4.07 10.48 5.31
N SER A 40 -3.54 11.46 6.04
CA SER A 40 -3.00 11.29 7.42
C SER A 40 -3.77 12.13 8.42
N ILE A 41 -3.75 11.69 9.68
CA ILE A 41 -4.19 12.48 10.83
C ILE A 41 -2.93 13.04 11.49
N GLU A 42 -2.80 14.37 11.58
CA GLU A 42 -1.60 15.01 12.16
C GLU A 42 -1.83 15.68 13.51
N ASN A 43 -2.99 16.32 13.69
CA ASN A 43 -3.35 16.96 14.95
C ASN A 43 -4.74 16.51 15.36
N GLU A 44 -4.83 15.79 16.47
CA GLU A 44 -6.07 15.35 17.08
C GLU A 44 -6.16 15.94 18.49
N SER A 45 -7.15 16.81 18.70
CA SER A 45 -7.57 17.26 20.02
C SER A 45 -9.02 16.83 20.28
N ALA A 46 -9.50 17.02 21.51
CA ALA A 46 -10.88 16.69 21.86
C ALA A 46 -11.92 17.45 21.01
N GLU A 47 -11.52 18.59 20.43
CA GLU A 47 -12.43 19.51 19.73
C GLU A 47 -12.10 19.67 18.25
N LYS A 48 -10.91 19.28 17.78
CA LYS A 48 -10.48 19.49 16.40
C LYS A 48 -9.66 18.32 15.87
N ILE A 49 -9.83 18.05 14.58
CA ILE A 49 -9.00 17.12 13.83
C ILE A 49 -8.44 17.80 12.58
N THR A 50 -7.15 17.59 12.32
CA THR A 50 -6.48 17.98 11.09
C THR A 50 -6.16 16.73 10.26
N ILE A 51 -6.74 16.68 9.06
CA ILE A 51 -6.50 15.63 8.07
C ILE A 51 -5.67 16.20 6.94
N VAL A 52 -4.60 15.52 6.56
CA VAL A 52 -3.69 15.96 5.50
C VAL A 52 -3.75 15.00 4.33
N LYS A 53 -4.15 15.48 3.15
CA LYS A 53 -4.08 14.73 1.88
C LYS A 53 -2.65 14.78 1.37
N LYS A 54 -2.00 13.62 1.29
CA LYS A 54 -0.61 13.49 0.82
C LYS A 54 -0.58 13.34 -0.69
N SER A 55 -0.30 14.41 -1.43
CA SER A 55 0.02 14.35 -2.87
C SER A 55 1.52 14.50 -3.12
N PHE A 56 1.94 14.13 -4.32
CA PHE A 56 3.34 14.20 -4.77
C PHE A 56 3.85 15.64 -4.94
N LEU A 57 2.93 16.62 -5.06
CA LEU A 57 3.24 18.01 -5.36
C LEU A 57 2.85 18.97 -4.24
N GLN A 58 1.71 18.76 -3.58
CA GLN A 58 1.20 19.63 -2.52
C GLN A 58 0.41 18.82 -1.48
N ALA A 59 0.64 19.11 -0.20
CA ALA A 59 -0.18 18.56 0.87
C ALA A 59 -1.38 19.49 1.11
N GLU A 60 -2.59 18.98 0.96
CA GLU A 60 -3.80 19.74 1.34
C GLU A 60 -4.16 19.42 2.79
N GLN A 61 -4.47 20.44 3.59
CA GLN A 61 -4.88 20.27 4.98
C GLN A 61 -6.36 20.60 5.13
N PHE A 62 -7.08 19.74 5.85
CA PHE A 62 -8.48 19.91 6.20
C PHE A 62 -8.61 19.94 7.71
N HIS A 63 -9.22 21.02 8.22
CA HIS A 63 -9.48 21.20 9.63
C HIS A 63 -10.97 21.04 9.89
N PHE A 64 -11.34 20.13 10.78
CA PHE A 64 -12.72 19.88 11.17
C PHE A 64 -12.87 20.04 12.69
N GLU A 65 -13.93 20.71 13.12
CA GLU A 65 -14.32 20.76 14.53
C GLU A 65 -15.15 19.53 14.87
N ILE A 66 -14.91 18.92 16.02
CA ILE A 66 -15.61 17.73 16.49
C ILE A 66 -16.82 18.19 17.30
N THR A 67 -18.00 17.99 16.75
CA THR A 67 -19.30 18.23 17.39
C THR A 67 -20.02 16.92 17.63
N THR A 68 -21.03 16.91 18.49
CA THR A 68 -21.88 15.72 18.70
C THR A 68 -22.56 15.22 17.43
N GLU A 69 -22.85 16.12 16.48
CA GLU A 69 -23.50 15.79 15.21
C GLU A 69 -22.56 15.14 14.18
N ASN A 70 -21.26 15.47 14.21
CA ASN A 70 -20.27 14.94 13.26
C ASN A 70 -19.26 13.96 13.87
N ALA A 71 -19.29 13.73 15.18
CA ALA A 71 -18.36 12.84 15.88
C ALA A 71 -18.32 11.42 15.27
N LEU A 72 -19.49 10.87 14.91
CA LEU A 72 -19.57 9.56 14.25
C LEU A 72 -18.92 9.57 12.86
N LYS A 73 -19.16 10.63 12.08
CA LYS A 73 -18.58 10.80 10.74
C LYS A 73 -17.05 10.89 10.82
N ILE A 74 -16.54 11.67 11.77
CA ILE A 74 -15.10 11.80 12.01
C ILE A 74 -14.50 10.48 12.47
N ALA A 75 -15.17 9.73 13.35
CA ALA A 75 -14.71 8.41 13.78
C ALA A 75 -14.62 7.41 12.61
N LEU A 76 -15.63 7.39 11.73
CA LEU A 76 -15.63 6.57 10.50
C LEU A 76 -14.49 6.98 9.56
N LEU A 77 -14.27 8.28 9.38
CA LEU A 77 -13.18 8.78 8.55
C LEU A 77 -11.82 8.37 9.09
N LYS A 78 -11.59 8.46 10.40
CA LYS A 78 -10.36 7.97 11.05
C LYS A 78 -10.16 6.47 10.82
N TYR A 79 -11.22 5.68 10.99
CA TYR A 79 -11.19 4.25 10.73
C TYR A 79 -10.78 3.95 9.29
N ASN A 80 -11.39 4.63 8.31
CA ASN A 80 -11.08 4.45 6.89
C ASN A 80 -9.64 4.85 6.57
N ILE A 81 -9.12 5.91 7.19
CA ILE A 81 -7.72 6.35 7.01
C ILE A 81 -6.77 5.25 7.49
N ASN A 82 -7.01 4.72 8.70
CA ASN A 82 -6.18 3.66 9.27
C ASN A 82 -6.28 2.35 8.46
N GLN A 83 -7.46 2.02 7.95
CA GLN A 83 -7.67 0.88 7.06
C GLN A 83 -6.87 1.03 5.77
N PHE A 84 -6.94 2.19 5.12
CA PHE A 84 -6.16 2.47 3.91
C PHE A 84 -4.65 2.32 4.15
N VAL A 85 -4.14 2.89 5.23
CA VAL A 85 -2.72 2.78 5.60
C VAL A 85 -2.34 1.31 5.84
N SER A 86 -3.18 0.55 6.53
CA SER A 86 -2.95 -0.87 6.80
C SER A 86 -2.93 -1.70 5.51
N LEU A 87 -3.89 -1.47 4.62
CA LEU A 87 -3.95 -2.11 3.30
C LEU A 87 -2.70 -1.78 2.48
N TRP A 88 -2.30 -0.51 2.43
CA TRP A 88 -1.10 -0.08 1.71
C TRP A 88 0.16 -0.80 2.19
N PHE A 89 0.36 -0.92 3.51
CA PHE A 89 1.48 -1.68 4.06
C PHE A 89 1.38 -3.18 3.77
N ALA A 90 0.18 -3.76 3.83
CA ALA A 90 -0.03 -5.15 3.46
C ALA A 90 0.36 -5.39 2.00
N SER A 91 -0.09 -4.54 1.07
CA SER A 91 0.25 -4.62 -0.36
C SER A 91 1.76 -4.50 -0.59
N LEU A 92 2.44 -3.57 0.11
CA LEU A 92 3.90 -3.42 0.06
C LEU A 92 4.67 -4.65 0.52
N LEU A 93 4.10 -5.50 1.37
CA LEU A 93 4.73 -6.75 1.82
C LEU A 93 4.34 -7.93 0.94
N VAL A 94 3.07 -8.05 0.58
CA VAL A 94 2.52 -9.20 -0.14
C VAL A 94 3.01 -9.23 -1.58
N ILE A 95 2.91 -8.11 -2.32
CA ILE A 95 3.27 -8.07 -3.75
C ILE A 95 4.73 -8.47 -3.96
N PRO A 96 5.72 -7.90 -3.25
CA PRO A 96 7.10 -8.30 -3.45
C PRO A 96 7.40 -9.71 -2.98
N SER A 97 6.70 -10.20 -1.95
CA SER A 97 6.82 -11.60 -1.51
C SER A 97 6.39 -12.59 -2.60
N PHE A 98 5.38 -12.26 -3.40
CA PHE A 98 5.01 -13.03 -4.58
C PHE A 98 6.10 -13.00 -5.65
N PHE A 99 6.69 -11.83 -5.95
CA PHE A 99 7.80 -11.72 -6.91
C PHE A 99 9.04 -12.51 -6.45
N LEU A 100 9.38 -12.45 -5.16
CA LEU A 100 10.45 -13.25 -4.57
C LEU A 100 10.16 -14.76 -4.68
N SER A 101 8.92 -15.16 -4.42
CA SER A 101 8.48 -16.57 -4.54
C SER A 101 8.56 -17.06 -5.99
N LEU A 102 8.17 -16.23 -6.96
CA LEU A 102 8.34 -16.51 -8.40
C LEU A 102 9.82 -16.64 -8.77
N ALA A 103 10.66 -15.70 -8.33
CA ALA A 103 12.10 -15.75 -8.59
C ALA A 103 12.75 -17.02 -8.01
N PHE A 104 12.32 -17.42 -6.80
CA PHE A 104 12.76 -18.65 -6.17
C PHE A 104 12.29 -19.91 -6.91
N ALA A 105 11.01 -19.97 -7.29
CA ALA A 105 10.45 -21.08 -8.05
C ALA A 105 11.14 -21.24 -9.41
N TYR A 106 11.44 -20.12 -10.09
CA TYR A 106 12.22 -20.09 -11.32
C TYR A 106 13.64 -20.64 -11.10
N LYS A 107 14.35 -20.14 -10.08
CA LYS A 107 15.71 -20.60 -9.71
C LYS A 107 15.76 -22.10 -9.42
N LYS A 108 14.75 -22.64 -8.74
CA LYS A 108 14.63 -24.06 -8.40
C LYS A 108 14.05 -24.90 -9.54
N LYS A 109 13.75 -24.30 -10.69
CA LYS A 109 13.14 -24.95 -11.87
C LYS A 109 11.80 -25.64 -11.56
N LEU A 110 11.06 -25.13 -10.58
CA LEU A 110 9.77 -25.66 -10.13
C LEU A 110 8.63 -25.12 -11.02
N LYS A 111 8.52 -25.65 -12.25
CA LYS A 111 7.59 -25.12 -13.28
C LYS A 111 6.13 -25.03 -12.83
N LYS A 112 5.60 -26.08 -12.19
CA LYS A 112 4.20 -26.09 -11.71
C LYS A 112 3.96 -25.01 -10.66
N HIS A 113 4.86 -24.89 -9.68
CA HIS A 113 4.76 -23.87 -8.63
C HIS A 113 4.86 -22.45 -9.21
N PHE A 114 5.76 -22.25 -10.18
CA PHE A 114 5.89 -20.97 -10.86
C PHE A 114 4.59 -20.56 -11.57
N ILE A 115 3.97 -21.48 -12.33
CA ILE A 115 2.71 -21.21 -13.04
C ILE A 115 1.58 -20.88 -12.06
N VAL A 116 1.45 -21.66 -10.98
CA VAL A 116 0.43 -21.40 -9.95
C VAL A 116 0.62 -20.03 -9.31
N LEU A 117 1.84 -19.70 -8.88
CA LEU A 117 2.17 -18.39 -8.30
C LEU A 117 1.91 -17.24 -9.28
N LEU A 118 2.19 -17.45 -10.58
CA LEU A 118 1.97 -16.43 -11.61
C LEU A 118 0.48 -16.16 -11.82
N ILE A 119 -0.34 -17.20 -11.86
CA ILE A 119 -1.81 -17.07 -11.97
C ILE A 119 -2.36 -16.32 -10.76
N PHE A 120 -1.92 -16.67 -9.54
CA PHE A 120 -2.32 -15.94 -8.33
C PHE A 120 -1.88 -14.48 -8.37
N LEU A 121 -0.66 -14.19 -8.81
CA LEU A 121 -0.17 -12.82 -8.94
C LEU A 121 -1.02 -11.99 -9.92
N ILE A 122 -1.37 -12.57 -11.07
CA ILE A 122 -2.21 -11.91 -12.08
C ILE A 122 -3.64 -11.66 -11.55
N MET A 123 -4.18 -12.53 -10.69
CA MET A 123 -5.49 -12.30 -10.09
C MET A 123 -5.45 -11.30 -8.93
N ILE A 124 -4.41 -11.33 -8.10
CA ILE A 124 -4.35 -10.52 -6.88
C ILE A 124 -3.97 -9.07 -7.16
N LEU A 125 -3.15 -8.80 -8.17
CA LEU A 125 -2.72 -7.44 -8.50
C LEU A 125 -3.90 -6.52 -8.86
N PRO A 126 -4.79 -6.87 -9.82
CA PRO A 126 -5.95 -6.04 -10.14
C PRO A 126 -6.90 -5.88 -8.95
N LEU A 127 -7.07 -6.93 -8.15
CA LEU A 127 -7.93 -6.89 -6.97
C LEU A 127 -7.37 -5.93 -5.91
N ASP A 128 -6.07 -6.00 -5.64
CA ASP A 128 -5.37 -5.12 -4.71
C ASP A 128 -5.49 -3.65 -5.13
N PHE A 129 -5.23 -3.35 -6.41
CA PHE A 129 -5.42 -2.02 -6.96
C PHE A 129 -6.88 -1.54 -6.86
N TYR A 130 -7.84 -2.40 -7.19
CA TYR A 130 -9.27 -2.06 -7.09
C TYR A 130 -9.67 -1.70 -5.65
N VAL A 131 -9.24 -2.50 -4.68
CA VAL A 131 -9.53 -2.24 -3.26
C VAL A 131 -8.88 -0.94 -2.79
N LEU A 132 -7.62 -0.69 -3.17
CA LEU A 132 -6.93 0.56 -2.81
C LEU A 132 -7.61 1.79 -3.40
N ILE A 133 -8.00 1.75 -4.68
CA ILE A 133 -8.70 2.86 -5.34
C ILE A 133 -10.07 3.10 -4.69
N ASN A 134 -10.87 2.05 -4.51
CA ASN A 134 -12.19 2.19 -3.89
C ASN A 134 -12.11 2.74 -2.45
N THR A 135 -11.07 2.37 -1.70
CA THR A 135 -10.86 2.90 -0.35
C THR A 135 -10.45 4.38 -0.39
N LEU A 136 -9.68 4.81 -1.40
CA LEU A 136 -9.37 6.22 -1.61
C LEU A 136 -10.61 7.04 -1.96
N ASP A 137 -11.47 6.52 -2.84
CA ASP A 137 -12.73 7.18 -3.21
C ASP A 137 -13.63 7.38 -1.98
N GLN A 138 -13.77 6.35 -1.13
CA GLN A 138 -14.52 6.44 0.13
C GLN A 138 -13.95 7.50 1.10
N LEU A 139 -12.62 7.68 1.11
CA LEU A 139 -11.98 8.72 1.92
C LEU A 139 -12.27 10.12 1.37
N GLU A 140 -12.25 10.28 0.05
CA GLU A 140 -12.57 11.54 -0.62
C GLU A 140 -14.04 11.94 -0.40
N ASP A 141 -14.96 10.98 -0.54
CA ASP A 141 -16.38 11.18 -0.24
C ASP A 141 -16.61 11.55 1.23
N GLY A 142 -15.94 10.84 2.16
CA GLY A 142 -16.02 11.13 3.59
C GLY A 142 -15.54 12.53 3.95
N ILE A 143 -14.48 13.01 3.30
CA ILE A 143 -13.95 14.37 3.50
C ILE A 143 -14.90 15.41 2.89
N ASN A 144 -15.43 15.17 1.69
CA ASN A 144 -16.36 16.10 1.05
C ASN A 144 -17.66 16.23 1.85
N PHE A 145 -18.14 15.14 2.44
CA PHE A 145 -19.31 15.13 3.31
C PHE A 145 -19.11 15.87 4.64
N LEU A 146 -17.87 16.06 5.09
CA LEU A 146 -17.55 16.91 6.26
C LEU A 146 -17.35 18.37 5.89
N LYS A 147 -17.14 18.69 4.60
CA LYS A 147 -17.03 20.07 4.10
C LYS A 147 -18.41 20.72 3.85
N THR A 148 -19.47 19.92 3.73
CA THR A 148 -20.84 20.37 3.47
C THR A 148 -21.58 20.59 4.77
#